data_AF-A0A9X3STL3-F1
#
_entry.id   AF-A0A9X3STL3-F1
#
_cell.length_a   1.000
_cell.length_b   1.000
_cell.length_c   1.000
_cell.angle_alpha   90.00
_cell.angle_beta   90.00
_cell.angle_gamma   90.00
#
_symmetry.space_group_name_H-M   'P 1'
#
loop_
_entity.id
_entity.type
_entity.pdbx_description
1 polymer ?
#
loop_
_entity_poly.entity_id
_entity_poly.type
_entity_poly.pdbx_seq_one_letter_code
_entity_poly.pdbx_strand_id
1 'polypeptide(L)'
;MTYEETSAKQRTERFGMSHLSIEVGHLYADDLARPDTLKAEMASAAAWVHGTTEALSKRLGGRRPRVSTCYLVDDYSQQGMPPPEELIAVITEAAADAGLRIDYLARESACATMGPLQLAGLVADRIVFEPPPGANGSRPTVARSGWLCNGVPSPKAKGVAMVGQADQWRPPSQNAKRDHSVFLDVELWSDTAEGRRWSCPMLAAVWQLLRLGVLRNQGRRIGVPEAVAEVVPDEHGHDPDRPARARFPETWEAMPPILQLEPAAYPFPAYRTVSILSVNYLEVEHAVRVICGSVRPEASAIEIIRKSAEREGMVLPEELVDRLSYIFQGPL
;
A
#
# COMPACT_ATOMS: atom_id res chain seq x y z
N MET A 1 -2.29 43.83 -14.38
CA MET A 1 -3.41 43.41 -13.51
C MET A 1 -3.76 42.00 -13.89
N THR A 2 -3.32 41.04 -13.10
CA THR A 2 -3.56 39.61 -13.34
C THR A 2 -4.86 39.26 -12.63
N TYR A 3 -5.86 38.86 -13.40
CA TYR A 3 -7.16 38.42 -12.88
C TYR A 3 -7.00 36.99 -12.37
N GLU A 4 -7.05 36.79 -11.04
CA GLU A 4 -7.20 35.47 -10.44
C GLU A 4 -8.68 35.26 -10.08
N GLU A 5 -9.32 34.32 -10.77
CA GLU A 5 -10.70 33.94 -10.53
C GLU A 5 -10.81 33.24 -9.16
N THR A 6 -11.56 33.85 -8.25
CA THR A 6 -11.59 33.51 -6.81
C THR A 6 -12.58 32.37 -6.47
N SER A 7 -13.18 31.70 -7.47
CA SER A 7 -14.10 30.58 -7.25
C SER A 7 -13.42 29.23 -7.51
N ALA A 8 -13.32 28.44 -6.43
CA ALA A 8 -12.96 27.01 -6.38
C ALA A 8 -11.53 26.65 -5.90
N LYS A 9 -11.05 27.21 -4.78
CA LYS A 9 -10.17 26.41 -3.90
C LYS A 9 -11.03 25.35 -3.22
N GLN A 10 -11.19 24.20 -3.87
CA GLN A 10 -11.86 23.03 -3.31
C GLN A 10 -11.17 22.69 -1.97
N ARG A 11 -11.88 22.90 -0.87
CA ARG A 11 -11.32 22.73 0.48
C ARG A 11 -10.98 21.26 0.69
N THR A 12 -9.70 20.95 0.86
CA THR A 12 -9.27 19.59 1.18
C THR A 12 -9.90 19.15 2.49
N GLU A 13 -10.55 17.98 2.46
CA GLU A 13 -11.26 17.38 3.59
C GLU A 13 -10.30 17.08 4.76
N ARG A 14 -10.72 17.39 6.00
CA ARG A 14 -10.01 17.01 7.23
C ARG A 14 -10.58 15.70 7.76
N PHE A 15 -9.73 14.83 8.29
CA PHE A 15 -10.10 13.50 8.76
C PHE A 15 -9.21 13.06 9.91
N GLY A 16 -9.70 12.09 10.70
CA GLY A 16 -8.93 11.47 11.77
C GLY A 16 -7.77 10.65 11.22
N MET A 17 -6.66 10.61 11.95
CA MET A 17 -5.48 9.82 11.61
C MET A 17 -5.14 8.88 12.76
N SER A 18 -4.70 7.67 12.44
CA SER A 18 -3.95 6.83 13.38
C SER A 18 -2.49 7.29 13.46
N HIS A 19 -1.82 7.01 14.58
CA HIS A 19 -0.38 7.22 14.65
C HIS A 19 0.36 6.22 13.78
N LEU A 20 -0.18 5.01 13.67
CA LEU A 20 0.39 3.90 12.91
C LEU A 20 -0.72 3.03 12.33
N SER A 21 -0.58 2.65 11.07
CA SER A 21 -1.32 1.54 10.48
C SER A 21 -0.37 0.35 10.40
N ILE A 22 -0.83 -0.84 10.78
CA ILE A 22 -0.06 -2.09 10.70
C ILE A 22 -0.78 -3.07 9.79
N GLU A 23 -0.11 -3.51 8.74
CA GLU A 23 -0.57 -4.61 7.89
C GLU A 23 -0.03 -5.91 8.48
N VAL A 24 -0.95 -6.80 8.83
CA VAL A 24 -0.67 -8.01 9.61
C VAL A 24 -0.65 -9.28 8.76
N GLY A 25 -0.86 -9.14 7.45
CA GLY A 25 -0.74 -10.22 6.49
C GLY A 25 -1.14 -9.78 5.08
N HIS A 26 -0.66 -10.54 4.11
CA HIS A 26 -0.99 -10.47 2.70
C HIS A 26 -1.24 -11.91 2.25
N LEU A 27 -2.48 -12.27 1.97
CA LEU A 27 -2.82 -13.69 1.77
C LEU A 27 -2.46 -14.19 0.36
N TYR A 28 -1.88 -15.39 0.27
CA TYR A 28 -2.02 -16.23 -0.92
C TYR A 28 -3.13 -17.27 -0.73
N ALA A 29 -3.92 -17.56 -1.77
CA ALA A 29 -4.98 -18.59 -1.74
C ALA A 29 -4.43 -19.96 -1.33
N ASP A 30 -3.16 -20.24 -1.63
CA ASP A 30 -2.46 -21.45 -1.20
C ASP A 30 -2.31 -21.57 0.33
N ASP A 31 -2.39 -20.46 1.05
CA ASP A 31 -2.32 -20.43 2.52
C ASP A 31 -3.67 -20.77 3.17
N LEU A 32 -4.79 -20.61 2.44
CA LEU A 32 -6.10 -21.06 2.90
C LEU A 32 -6.27 -22.58 2.85
N ALA A 33 -5.50 -23.25 2.00
CA ALA A 33 -5.43 -24.70 2.00
C ALA A 33 -4.73 -25.27 3.26
N ARG A 34 -4.17 -24.43 4.14
CA ARG A 34 -3.41 -24.81 5.34
C ARG A 34 -3.79 -23.95 6.56
N PRO A 35 -4.96 -24.17 7.18
CA PRO A 35 -5.45 -23.37 8.31
C PRO A 35 -4.45 -23.21 9.48
N ASP A 36 -3.65 -24.24 9.76
CA ASP A 36 -2.62 -24.18 10.81
C ASP A 36 -1.50 -23.16 10.49
N THR A 37 -1.20 -22.97 9.20
CA THR A 37 -0.21 -21.97 8.75
C THR A 37 -0.72 -20.56 9.03
N LEU A 38 -1.99 -20.27 8.66
CA LEU A 38 -2.61 -18.98 8.95
C LEU A 38 -2.64 -18.68 10.45
N LYS A 39 -2.96 -19.67 11.30
CA LYS A 39 -2.92 -19.49 12.76
C LYS A 39 -1.52 -19.14 13.26
N ALA A 40 -0.48 -19.83 12.76
CA ALA A 40 0.90 -19.53 13.12
C ALA A 40 1.34 -18.13 12.65
N GLU A 41 0.93 -17.73 11.45
CA GLU A 41 1.19 -16.39 10.91
C GLU A 41 0.52 -15.31 11.75
N MET A 42 -0.76 -15.49 12.13
CA MET A 42 -1.49 -14.55 12.99
C MET A 42 -0.86 -14.43 14.38
N ALA A 43 -0.45 -15.54 14.99
CA ALA A 43 0.27 -15.52 16.26
C ALA A 43 1.60 -14.75 16.17
N SER A 44 2.33 -14.96 15.08
CA SER A 44 3.58 -14.26 14.80
C SER A 44 3.36 -12.76 14.57
N ALA A 45 2.36 -12.40 13.77
CA ALA A 45 1.97 -11.03 13.51
C ALA A 45 1.50 -10.32 14.79
N ALA A 46 0.73 -11.00 15.66
CA ALA A 46 0.27 -10.48 16.94
C ALA A 46 1.45 -10.03 17.82
N ALA A 47 2.52 -10.83 17.90
CA ALA A 47 3.72 -10.48 18.65
C ALA A 47 4.38 -9.20 18.13
N TRP A 48 4.47 -9.04 16.80
CA TRP A 48 5.01 -7.82 16.19
C TRP A 48 4.11 -6.60 16.33
N VAL A 49 2.79 -6.78 16.23
CA VAL A 49 1.80 -5.72 16.49
C VAL A 49 1.95 -5.22 17.92
N HIS A 50 2.04 -6.13 18.89
CA HIS A 50 2.27 -5.79 20.29
C HIS A 50 3.58 -5.01 20.47
N GLY A 51 4.72 -5.58 20.04
CA GLY A 51 6.02 -4.94 20.20
C GLY A 51 6.14 -3.58 19.49
N THR A 52 5.56 -3.45 18.31
CA THR A 52 5.54 -2.18 17.54
C THR A 52 4.69 -1.12 18.25
N THR A 53 3.54 -1.53 18.79
CA THR A 53 2.65 -0.66 19.57
C THR A 53 3.33 -0.17 20.85
N GLU A 54 4.03 -1.06 21.56
CA GLU A 54 4.80 -0.68 22.75
C GLU A 54 5.94 0.29 22.42
N ALA A 55 6.70 0.02 21.35
CA ALA A 55 7.78 0.90 20.90
C ALA A 55 7.25 2.30 20.55
N LEU A 56 6.08 2.38 19.92
CA LEU A 56 5.43 3.65 19.62
C LEU A 56 4.94 4.37 20.89
N SER A 57 4.35 3.65 21.84
CA SER A 57 3.94 4.20 23.14
C SER A 57 5.12 4.87 23.85
N LYS A 58 6.29 4.21 23.89
CA LYS A 58 7.53 4.77 24.46
C LYS A 58 7.95 6.06 23.75
N ARG A 59 7.90 6.11 22.41
CA ARG A 59 8.21 7.30 21.61
C ARG A 59 7.22 8.46 21.84
N LEU A 60 5.98 8.15 22.20
CA LEU A 60 4.94 9.14 22.53
C LEU A 60 4.92 9.50 24.03
N GLY A 61 6.00 9.22 24.77
CA GLY A 61 6.11 9.56 26.19
C GLY A 61 5.16 8.76 27.09
N GLY A 62 4.87 7.50 26.73
CA GLY A 62 4.00 6.60 27.48
C GLY A 62 2.50 6.77 27.20
N ARG A 63 2.13 7.63 26.25
CA ARG A 63 0.73 7.79 25.81
C ARG A 63 0.28 6.58 24.99
N ARG A 64 -0.98 6.16 25.19
CA ARG A 64 -1.61 5.12 24.38
C ARG A 64 -1.64 5.54 22.89
N PRO A 65 -0.97 4.81 21.99
CA PRO A 65 -1.00 5.12 20.57
C PRO A 65 -2.34 4.71 19.94
N ARG A 66 -2.78 5.46 18.92
CA ARG A 66 -3.84 5.05 18.00
C ARG A 66 -3.22 4.20 16.89
N VAL A 67 -3.48 2.91 16.94
CA VAL A 67 -2.95 1.92 15.99
C VAL A 67 -4.12 1.25 15.29
N SER A 68 -4.16 1.33 13.96
CA SER A 68 -5.08 0.56 13.14
C SER A 68 -4.36 -0.67 12.58
N THR A 69 -5.08 -1.77 12.48
CA THR A 69 -4.61 -3.02 11.88
C THR A 69 -5.37 -3.28 10.58
N CYS A 70 -4.70 -3.79 9.57
CA CYS A 70 -5.32 -4.10 8.31
C CYS A 70 -4.80 -5.40 7.71
N TYR A 71 -5.65 -6.01 6.91
CA TYR A 71 -5.35 -7.23 6.16
C TYR A 71 -5.66 -7.00 4.68
N LEU A 72 -4.68 -7.28 3.81
CA LEU A 72 -4.85 -7.14 2.35
C LEU A 72 -5.12 -8.51 1.73
N VAL A 73 -6.23 -8.60 1.00
CA VAL A 73 -6.64 -9.78 0.26
C VAL A 73 -6.22 -9.61 -1.20
N ASP A 74 -5.37 -10.49 -1.71
CA ASP A 74 -4.97 -10.53 -3.11
C ASP A 74 -6.05 -11.18 -3.97
N ASP A 75 -7.08 -10.40 -4.26
CA ASP A 75 -8.13 -10.74 -5.22
C ASP A 75 -7.83 -10.27 -6.65
N TYR A 76 -6.59 -9.80 -6.89
CA TYR A 76 -6.17 -9.29 -8.20
C TYR A 76 -5.47 -10.36 -9.03
N SER A 77 -4.55 -11.11 -8.42
CA SER A 77 -3.72 -12.08 -9.13
C SER A 77 -4.28 -13.51 -9.10
N GLN A 78 -5.20 -13.79 -8.18
CA GLN A 78 -5.60 -15.15 -7.83
C GLN A 78 -6.95 -15.54 -8.42
N GLN A 79 -7.00 -16.72 -9.02
CA GLN A 79 -8.23 -17.34 -9.51
C GLN A 79 -8.74 -18.36 -8.48
N GLY A 80 -10.07 -18.46 -8.34
CA GLY A 80 -10.67 -19.49 -7.49
C GLY A 80 -10.58 -19.23 -5.99
N MET A 81 -10.50 -17.95 -5.58
CA MET A 81 -10.57 -17.58 -4.17
C MET A 81 -11.86 -18.08 -3.51
N PRO A 82 -11.82 -18.46 -2.22
CA PRO A 82 -13.03 -18.74 -1.47
C PRO A 82 -13.97 -17.53 -1.44
N PRO A 83 -15.29 -17.77 -1.24
CA PRO A 83 -16.25 -16.70 -1.05
C PRO A 83 -15.83 -15.73 0.07
N PRO A 84 -16.14 -14.42 -0.03
CA PRO A 84 -15.74 -13.44 0.98
C PRO A 84 -16.11 -13.82 2.41
N GLU A 85 -17.30 -14.37 2.64
CA GLU A 85 -17.76 -14.83 3.95
C GLU A 85 -16.81 -15.85 4.58
N GLU A 86 -16.44 -16.88 3.82
CA GLU A 86 -15.60 -17.97 4.30
C GLU A 86 -14.20 -17.45 4.66
N LEU A 87 -13.62 -16.64 3.78
CA LEU A 87 -12.29 -16.08 4.00
C LEU A 87 -12.25 -15.13 5.19
N ILE A 88 -13.23 -14.22 5.28
CA ILE A 88 -13.30 -13.25 6.38
C ILE A 88 -13.48 -13.99 7.72
N ALA A 89 -14.34 -15.00 7.77
CA ALA A 89 -14.53 -15.82 8.98
C ALA A 89 -13.22 -16.47 9.42
N VAL A 90 -12.53 -17.16 8.51
CA VAL A 90 -11.27 -17.86 8.80
C VAL A 90 -10.17 -16.90 9.27
N ILE A 91 -10.00 -15.75 8.60
CA ILE A 91 -9.01 -14.74 8.97
C ILE A 91 -9.32 -14.13 10.34
N THR A 92 -10.58 -13.75 10.59
CA THR A 92 -10.96 -13.09 11.84
C THR A 92 -10.91 -14.05 13.03
N GLU A 93 -11.26 -15.33 12.84
CA GLU A 93 -11.10 -16.38 13.85
C GLU A 93 -9.62 -16.61 14.19
N ALA A 94 -8.77 -16.79 13.17
CA ALA A 94 -7.34 -17.01 13.39
C ALA A 94 -6.66 -15.81 14.08
N ALA A 95 -7.04 -14.58 13.73
CA ALA A 95 -6.57 -13.38 14.41
C ALA A 95 -7.04 -13.35 15.88
N ALA A 96 -8.32 -13.64 16.13
CA ALA A 96 -8.88 -13.66 17.48
C ALA A 96 -8.21 -14.71 18.37
N ASP A 97 -7.97 -15.92 17.86
CA ASP A 97 -7.23 -16.99 18.54
C ASP A 97 -5.82 -16.52 18.97
N ALA A 98 -5.18 -15.68 18.14
CA ALA A 98 -3.87 -15.10 18.41
C ALA A 98 -3.90 -13.85 19.32
N GLY A 99 -5.08 -13.39 19.74
CA GLY A 99 -5.25 -12.13 20.48
C GLY A 99 -4.99 -10.88 19.62
N LEU A 100 -5.06 -11.04 18.30
CA LEU A 100 -4.97 -9.96 17.31
C LEU A 100 -6.37 -9.56 16.86
N ARG A 101 -6.57 -8.26 16.67
CA ARG A 101 -7.76 -7.73 16.00
C ARG A 101 -7.37 -7.27 14.60
N ILE A 102 -8.26 -7.44 13.64
CA ILE A 102 -8.15 -6.85 12.30
C ILE A 102 -9.22 -5.76 12.20
N ASP A 103 -8.79 -4.51 12.11
CA ASP A 103 -9.72 -3.38 12.05
C ASP A 103 -10.27 -3.17 10.63
N TYR A 104 -9.45 -3.43 9.61
CA TYR A 104 -9.77 -3.18 8.20
C TYR A 104 -9.37 -4.36 7.31
N LEU A 105 -10.24 -4.71 6.35
CA LEU A 105 -9.94 -5.63 5.25
C LEU A 105 -9.90 -4.82 3.96
N ALA A 106 -8.88 -4.98 3.14
CA ALA A 106 -8.77 -4.33 1.84
C ALA A 106 -8.61 -5.35 0.72
N ARG A 107 -9.04 -4.95 -0.48
CA ARG A 107 -8.87 -5.72 -1.72
C ARG A 107 -7.70 -5.20 -2.53
N GLU A 108 -6.81 -6.07 -2.99
CA GLU A 108 -5.69 -5.66 -3.84
C GLU A 108 -6.19 -5.14 -5.19
N SER A 109 -7.23 -5.73 -5.76
CA SER A 109 -7.84 -5.26 -7.01
C SER A 109 -8.36 -3.82 -6.88
N ALA A 110 -8.76 -3.39 -5.68
CA ALA A 110 -9.19 -2.04 -5.42
C ALA A 110 -8.05 -1.00 -5.50
N CYS A 111 -6.80 -1.45 -5.43
CA CYS A 111 -5.63 -0.63 -5.71
C CYS A 111 -5.43 -0.39 -7.21
N ALA A 112 -5.94 -1.28 -8.07
CA ALA A 112 -5.99 -1.05 -9.51
C ALA A 112 -7.13 -0.09 -9.86
N THR A 113 -8.34 -0.39 -9.38
CA THR A 113 -9.57 0.36 -9.67
C THR A 113 -10.45 0.53 -8.43
N MET A 114 -10.92 1.75 -8.18
CA MET A 114 -11.82 2.05 -7.04
C MET A 114 -13.09 2.71 -7.55
N GLY A 115 -14.15 1.92 -7.74
CA GLY A 115 -15.33 2.35 -8.49
C GLY A 115 -14.93 2.76 -9.93
N PRO A 116 -15.33 3.95 -10.42
CA PRO A 116 -14.94 4.42 -11.76
C PRO A 116 -13.48 4.91 -11.84
N LEU A 117 -12.76 4.98 -10.72
CA LEU A 117 -11.42 5.56 -10.67
C LEU A 117 -10.35 4.51 -11.02
N GLN A 118 -9.55 4.79 -12.05
CA GLN A 118 -8.34 4.03 -12.38
C GLN A 118 -7.22 4.41 -11.40
N LEU A 119 -7.25 3.85 -10.19
CA LEU A 119 -6.44 4.30 -9.06
C LEU A 119 -4.93 4.10 -9.28
N ALA A 120 -4.52 2.94 -9.79
CA ALA A 120 -3.12 2.72 -10.14
C ALA A 120 -2.65 3.68 -11.25
N GLY A 121 -3.51 3.96 -12.23
CA GLY A 121 -3.24 4.98 -13.27
C GLY A 121 -3.04 6.37 -12.66
N LEU A 122 -3.92 6.76 -11.74
CA LEU A 122 -3.84 8.03 -11.02
C LEU A 122 -2.52 8.20 -10.25
N VAL A 123 -1.99 7.11 -9.68
CA VAL A 123 -0.69 7.10 -8.99
C VAL A 123 0.46 7.11 -9.99
N ALA A 124 0.37 6.34 -11.08
CA ALA A 124 1.38 6.31 -12.14
C ALA A 124 1.58 7.69 -12.78
N ASP A 125 0.50 8.45 -12.99
CA ASP A 125 0.53 9.82 -13.51
C ASP A 125 1.20 10.82 -12.55
N ARG A 126 1.36 10.45 -11.27
CA ARG A 126 2.04 11.27 -10.24
C ARG A 126 3.48 10.85 -10.00
N ILE A 127 4.00 9.86 -10.74
CA ILE A 127 5.41 9.48 -10.68
C ILE A 127 6.24 10.56 -11.39
N VAL A 128 7.13 11.19 -10.65
CA VAL A 128 8.10 12.14 -11.19
C VAL A 128 9.41 11.40 -11.41
N PHE A 129 9.78 11.27 -12.68
CA PHE A 129 11.07 10.72 -13.07
C PHE A 129 12.13 11.82 -13.06
N GLU A 130 13.17 11.65 -12.25
CA GLU A 130 14.35 12.53 -12.27
C GLU A 130 15.38 11.94 -13.25
N PRO A 131 15.57 12.55 -14.44
CA PRO A 131 16.56 12.06 -15.38
C PRO A 131 17.96 12.31 -14.83
N PRO A 132 18.86 11.31 -14.89
CA PRO A 132 20.24 11.49 -14.47
C PRO A 132 20.95 12.54 -15.36
N PRO A 133 21.96 13.27 -14.84
CA PRO A 133 22.72 14.22 -15.64
C PRO A 133 23.28 13.59 -16.92
N GLY A 134 23.03 14.21 -18.08
CA GLY A 134 23.45 13.69 -19.38
C GLY A 134 22.51 12.65 -20.00
N ALA A 135 21.32 12.40 -19.41
CA ALA A 135 20.28 11.60 -20.06
C ALA A 135 19.94 12.18 -21.44
N ASN A 136 19.99 11.34 -22.47
CA ASN A 136 19.77 11.70 -23.87
C ASN A 136 18.41 11.23 -24.41
N GLY A 137 17.50 10.79 -23.52
CA GLY A 137 16.19 10.27 -23.88
C GLY A 137 16.19 8.85 -24.47
N SER A 138 17.30 8.09 -24.41
CA SER A 138 17.34 6.71 -24.93
C SER A 138 16.40 5.75 -24.19
N ARG A 139 16.04 6.06 -22.94
CA ARG A 139 15.03 5.33 -22.17
C ARG A 139 13.67 6.03 -22.38
N PRO A 140 12.62 5.31 -22.82
CA PRO A 140 11.28 5.88 -22.90
C PRO A 140 10.82 6.37 -21.52
N THR A 141 9.89 7.32 -21.50
CA THR A 141 9.29 7.80 -20.25
C THR A 141 8.58 6.65 -19.51
N VAL A 142 8.43 6.78 -18.19
CA VAL A 142 7.72 5.81 -17.34
C VAL A 142 6.29 5.58 -17.87
N ALA A 143 5.59 6.65 -18.25
CA ALA A 143 4.24 6.59 -18.80
C ALA A 143 4.12 5.80 -20.11
N ARG A 144 5.21 5.71 -20.90
CA ARG A 144 5.23 4.96 -22.17
C ARG A 144 5.75 3.54 -22.01
N SER A 145 6.77 3.35 -21.17
CA SER A 145 7.43 2.04 -21.02
C SER A 145 6.71 1.14 -20.01
N GLY A 146 6.12 1.72 -18.96
CA GLY A 146 5.71 0.97 -17.79
C GLY A 146 6.88 0.58 -16.87
N TRP A 147 8.08 1.13 -17.08
CA TRP A 147 9.26 0.81 -16.27
C TRP A 147 9.82 2.03 -15.56
N LEU A 148 10.01 1.93 -14.24
CA LEU A 148 10.63 2.93 -13.38
C LEU A 148 12.05 2.47 -13.01
N CYS A 149 13.03 3.37 -12.97
CA CYS A 149 14.34 3.05 -12.40
C CYS A 149 14.71 4.07 -11.34
N ASN A 150 15.60 3.67 -10.44
CA ASN A 150 16.12 4.52 -9.38
C ASN A 150 17.49 5.15 -9.71
N GLY A 151 17.95 5.08 -10.97
CA GLY A 151 19.23 5.66 -11.38
C GLY A 151 19.71 5.28 -12.78
N VAL A 152 21.03 5.12 -12.93
CA VAL A 152 21.72 4.80 -14.19
C VAL A 152 22.24 3.37 -14.13
N PRO A 153 21.88 2.49 -15.08
CA PRO A 153 22.45 1.15 -15.16
C PRO A 153 23.92 1.19 -15.60
N SER A 154 24.65 0.10 -15.36
CA SER A 154 25.98 -0.06 -15.94
C SER A 154 25.91 0.06 -17.47
N PRO A 155 26.81 0.83 -18.11
CA PRO A 155 26.85 0.93 -19.56
C PRO A 155 27.05 -0.45 -20.20
N LYS A 156 26.27 -0.77 -21.24
CA LYS A 156 26.56 -1.94 -22.09
C LYS A 156 27.83 -1.64 -22.89
N ALA A 157 28.79 -2.56 -22.89
CA ALA A 157 29.96 -2.47 -23.75
C ALA A 157 29.49 -2.33 -25.21
N LYS A 158 29.95 -1.30 -25.92
CA LYS A 158 29.63 -1.18 -27.34
C LYS A 158 30.36 -2.31 -28.08
N GLY A 159 29.62 -3.16 -28.79
CA GLY A 159 30.22 -4.13 -29.70
C GLY A 159 30.89 -3.39 -30.85
N VAL A 160 32.18 -3.07 -30.74
CA VAL A 160 32.97 -2.51 -31.84
C VAL A 160 34.26 -3.31 -31.99
N ALA A 161 34.45 -3.87 -33.18
CA ALA A 161 35.57 -4.67 -33.64
C ALA A 161 36.89 -3.88 -33.83
N MET A 162 37.06 -2.75 -33.13
CA MET A 162 38.26 -1.91 -33.24
C MET A 162 38.95 -1.82 -31.89
N VAL A 163 40.10 -2.48 -31.81
CA VAL A 163 41.05 -2.45 -30.69
C VAL A 163 41.51 -1.00 -30.49
N GLY A 164 41.16 -0.39 -29.37
CA GLY A 164 41.63 0.95 -29.05
C GLY A 164 41.42 1.38 -27.61
N GLN A 165 40.22 1.18 -27.05
CA GLN A 165 39.96 1.34 -25.63
C GLN A 165 38.87 0.35 -25.25
N ALA A 166 39.19 -0.62 -24.41
CA ALA A 166 38.13 -1.37 -23.75
C ALA A 166 37.28 -0.35 -22.99
N ASP A 167 36.00 -0.22 -23.33
CA ASP A 167 35.05 0.59 -22.55
C ASP A 167 35.20 0.15 -21.09
N GLN A 168 35.81 0.99 -20.26
CA GLN A 168 36.07 0.66 -18.86
C GLN A 168 34.70 0.45 -18.20
N TRP A 169 34.48 -0.76 -17.66
CA TRP A 169 33.25 -1.07 -16.93
C TRP A 169 33.03 -0.03 -15.82
N ARG A 170 31.79 0.46 -15.70
CA ARG A 170 31.36 1.39 -14.66
C ARG A 170 30.21 0.78 -13.85
N PRO A 171 30.23 0.88 -12.51
CA PRO A 171 29.13 0.40 -11.70
C PRO A 171 27.86 1.22 -11.97
N PRO A 172 26.67 0.67 -11.71
CA PRO A 172 25.44 1.45 -11.80
C PRO A 172 25.39 2.47 -10.65
N SER A 173 24.66 3.56 -10.83
CA SER A 173 24.51 4.63 -9.83
C SER A 173 23.04 4.87 -9.49
N GLN A 174 22.71 5.01 -8.21
CA GLN A 174 21.40 5.49 -7.75
C GLN A 174 21.33 7.03 -7.76
N ASN A 175 20.16 7.60 -8.07
CA ASN A 175 19.93 9.05 -8.06
C ASN A 175 20.06 9.63 -6.63
N ALA A 176 19.52 8.92 -5.63
CA ALA A 176 19.63 9.31 -4.23
C ALA A 176 21.01 8.91 -3.69
N LYS A 177 21.89 9.91 -3.51
CA LYS A 177 23.28 9.76 -3.08
C LYS A 177 23.40 9.00 -1.74
N ARG A 178 23.87 7.76 -1.79
CA ARG A 178 24.43 7.00 -0.67
C ARG A 178 25.85 6.58 -1.04
N ASP A 179 26.67 6.21 -0.05
CA ASP A 179 28.04 5.71 -0.28
C ASP A 179 28.10 4.34 -0.99
N HIS A 180 26.94 3.76 -1.31
CA HIS A 180 26.74 2.51 -2.03
C HIS A 180 25.60 2.67 -3.04
N SER A 181 25.52 1.76 -4.02
CA SER A 181 24.54 1.82 -5.11
C SER A 181 23.86 0.46 -5.31
N VAL A 182 22.52 0.46 -5.28
CA VAL A 182 21.65 -0.66 -5.68
C VAL A 182 20.70 -0.20 -6.78
N PHE A 183 20.99 -0.59 -8.02
CA PHE A 183 20.15 -0.20 -9.16
C PHE A 183 18.97 -1.17 -9.33
N LEU A 184 17.78 -0.61 -9.55
CA LEU A 184 16.56 -1.36 -9.84
C LEU A 184 15.87 -0.80 -11.09
N ASP A 185 15.42 -1.72 -11.95
CA ASP A 185 14.39 -1.49 -12.96
C ASP A 185 13.11 -2.19 -12.46
N VAL A 186 12.05 -1.42 -12.28
CA VAL A 186 10.78 -1.85 -11.69
C VAL A 186 9.70 -1.76 -12.76
N GLU A 187 9.08 -2.89 -13.08
CA GLU A 187 7.88 -2.94 -13.90
C GLU A 187 6.68 -2.42 -13.09
N LEU A 188 5.97 -1.44 -13.61
CA LEU A 188 4.74 -0.89 -13.05
C LEU A 188 3.49 -1.55 -13.65
N TRP A 189 3.57 -1.88 -14.94
CA TRP A 189 2.50 -2.51 -15.69
C TRP A 189 3.02 -3.14 -16.98
N SER A 190 2.27 -4.09 -17.51
CA SER A 190 2.42 -4.63 -18.86
C SER A 190 1.10 -4.54 -19.61
N ASP A 191 1.17 -4.34 -20.93
CA ASP A 191 -0.02 -4.43 -21.78
C ASP A 191 -0.24 -5.90 -22.19
N THR A 192 -1.45 -6.41 -21.99
CA THR A 192 -1.90 -7.75 -22.38
C THR A 192 -3.02 -7.63 -23.42
N ALA A 193 -3.48 -8.76 -23.97
CA ALA A 193 -4.61 -8.77 -24.90
C ALA A 193 -5.90 -8.25 -24.25
N GLU A 194 -6.03 -8.41 -22.94
CA GLU A 194 -7.17 -8.00 -22.12
C GLU A 194 -7.07 -6.55 -21.61
N GLY A 195 -5.94 -5.88 -21.88
CA GLY A 195 -5.66 -4.51 -21.45
C GLY A 195 -4.44 -4.42 -20.54
N ARG A 196 -4.37 -3.34 -19.75
CA ARG A 196 -3.22 -3.09 -18.88
C ARG A 196 -3.30 -3.92 -17.61
N ARG A 197 -2.27 -4.73 -17.36
CA ARG A 197 -2.06 -5.44 -16.09
C ARG A 197 -1.08 -4.68 -15.22
N TRP A 198 -1.49 -4.34 -14.00
CA TRP A 198 -0.63 -3.67 -13.03
C TRP A 198 0.25 -4.68 -12.30
N SER A 199 1.47 -4.29 -11.96
CA SER A 199 2.37 -5.15 -11.20
C SER A 199 2.03 -5.13 -9.71
N CYS A 200 2.32 -6.23 -9.00
CA CYS A 200 2.14 -6.30 -7.53
C CYS A 200 2.86 -5.15 -6.79
N PRO A 201 4.14 -4.80 -7.11
CA PRO A 201 4.77 -3.62 -6.51
C PRO A 201 4.01 -2.30 -6.74
N MET A 202 3.35 -2.13 -7.89
CA MET A 202 2.55 -0.93 -8.15
C MET A 202 1.28 -0.91 -7.30
N LEU A 203 0.59 -2.04 -7.16
CA LEU A 203 -0.62 -2.15 -6.32
C LEU A 203 -0.27 -2.00 -4.83
N ALA A 204 0.80 -2.63 -4.36
CA ALA A 204 1.31 -2.45 -3.01
C ALA A 204 1.74 -0.99 -2.75
N ALA A 205 2.33 -0.29 -3.73
CA ALA A 205 2.62 1.13 -3.61
C ALA A 205 1.35 1.98 -3.47
N VAL A 206 0.31 1.71 -4.27
CA VAL A 206 -1.00 2.36 -4.12
C VAL A 206 -1.57 2.10 -2.72
N TRP A 207 -1.49 0.86 -2.23
CA TRP A 207 -1.95 0.49 -0.91
C TRP A 207 -1.26 1.28 0.21
N GLN A 208 0.06 1.40 0.17
CA GLN A 208 0.81 2.23 1.12
C GLN A 208 0.37 3.69 1.08
N LEU A 209 0.12 4.24 -0.11
CA LEU A 209 -0.33 5.63 -0.28
C LEU A 209 -1.78 5.86 0.22
N LEU A 210 -2.66 4.86 0.09
CA LEU A 210 -4.00 4.86 0.68
C LEU A 210 -3.91 4.87 2.21
N ARG A 211 -3.10 3.98 2.79
CA ARG A 211 -2.87 3.90 4.25
C ARG A 211 -2.23 5.16 4.82
N LEU A 212 -1.42 5.88 4.04
CA LEU A 212 -0.90 7.20 4.44
C LEU A 212 -1.93 8.33 4.27
N GLY A 213 -3.08 8.07 3.64
CA GLY A 213 -4.15 9.04 3.44
C GLY A 213 -3.77 10.20 2.52
N VAL A 214 -2.78 10.03 1.63
CA VAL A 214 -2.24 11.11 0.79
C VAL A 214 -2.89 11.21 -0.59
N LEU A 215 -3.61 10.17 -1.02
CA LEU A 215 -4.23 10.13 -2.34
C LEU A 215 -5.50 10.98 -2.39
N ARG A 216 -5.65 11.75 -3.47
CA ARG A 216 -6.77 12.63 -3.71
C ARG A 216 -7.25 12.53 -5.14
N ASN A 217 -8.56 12.67 -5.33
CA ASN A 217 -9.18 12.89 -6.62
C ASN A 217 -10.00 14.19 -6.53
N GLN A 218 -9.57 15.24 -7.23
CA GLN A 218 -10.21 16.55 -7.17
C GLN A 218 -10.43 17.02 -5.72
N GLY A 219 -9.37 16.95 -4.91
CA GLY A 219 -9.39 17.34 -3.49
C GLY A 219 -10.18 16.42 -2.54
N ARG A 220 -10.95 15.44 -3.04
CA ARG A 220 -11.65 14.43 -2.23
C ARG A 220 -10.72 13.30 -1.83
N ARG A 221 -10.93 12.73 -0.64
CA ARG A 221 -10.17 11.55 -0.19
C ARG A 221 -10.52 10.33 -1.02
N ILE A 222 -9.52 9.48 -1.19
CA ILE A 222 -9.65 8.15 -1.77
C ILE A 222 -9.38 7.14 -0.65
N GLY A 223 -10.02 5.96 -0.70
CA GLY A 223 -9.85 4.91 0.30
C GLY A 223 -10.57 5.20 1.62
N VAL A 224 -11.81 5.69 1.54
CA VAL A 224 -12.68 5.80 2.71
C VAL A 224 -13.26 4.41 2.99
N PRO A 225 -13.03 3.80 4.16
CA PRO A 225 -13.61 2.50 4.48
C PRO A 225 -15.14 2.54 4.57
N GLU A 226 -15.78 1.47 4.14
CA GLU A 226 -17.21 1.22 4.34
C GLU A 226 -17.40 0.35 5.58
N ALA A 227 -18.36 0.70 6.44
CA ALA A 227 -18.55 -0.04 7.69
C ALA A 227 -19.18 -1.41 7.43
N VAL A 228 -18.77 -2.44 8.19
CA VAL A 228 -19.38 -3.77 8.06
C VAL A 228 -20.91 -3.75 8.25
N ALA A 229 -21.44 -2.88 9.11
CA ALA A 229 -22.87 -2.72 9.33
C ALA A 229 -23.62 -2.10 8.12
N GLU A 230 -22.91 -1.42 7.21
CA GLU A 230 -23.48 -0.88 5.97
C GLU A 230 -23.53 -1.94 4.85
N VAL A 231 -22.59 -2.89 4.88
CA VAL A 231 -22.50 -4.00 3.92
C VAL A 231 -23.36 -5.19 4.34
N VAL A 232 -23.37 -5.46 5.65
CA VAL A 232 -24.15 -6.50 6.31
C VAL A 232 -25.12 -5.81 7.27
N PRO A 233 -26.33 -5.42 6.82
CA PRO A 233 -27.31 -4.84 7.71
C PRO A 233 -27.63 -5.79 8.86
N ASP A 234 -27.74 -5.27 10.08
CA ASP A 234 -28.22 -6.06 11.23
C ASP A 234 -29.63 -6.58 10.91
N GLU A 235 -29.76 -7.83 10.49
CA GLU A 235 -31.05 -8.48 10.39
C GLU A 235 -31.63 -8.63 11.80
N HIS A 236 -32.38 -7.62 12.24
CA HIS A 236 -33.21 -7.67 13.43
C HIS A 236 -34.37 -8.62 13.17
N GLY A 237 -34.18 -9.90 13.44
CA GLY A 237 -35.25 -10.89 13.36
C GLY A 237 -34.81 -12.23 13.90
N HIS A 238 -35.30 -12.55 15.11
CA HIS A 238 -35.35 -13.91 15.65
C HIS A 238 -36.27 -14.80 14.79
N ASP A 239 -35.90 -15.07 13.54
CA ASP A 239 -36.53 -16.09 12.72
C ASP A 239 -35.61 -17.32 12.71
N PRO A 240 -35.86 -18.33 13.57
CA PRO A 240 -35.04 -19.53 13.66
C PRO A 240 -35.10 -20.41 12.40
N ASP A 241 -36.03 -20.15 11.46
CA ASP A 241 -36.23 -20.95 10.26
C ASP A 241 -35.65 -20.30 8.98
N ARG A 242 -35.08 -19.10 9.07
CA ARG A 242 -34.44 -18.45 7.93
C ARG A 242 -33.05 -19.07 7.69
N PRO A 243 -32.77 -19.65 6.51
CA PRO A 243 -31.42 -20.13 6.21
C PRO A 243 -30.45 -18.97 6.31
N ALA A 244 -29.31 -19.18 6.99
CA ALA A 244 -28.21 -18.23 7.06
C ALA A 244 -27.71 -17.97 5.63
N ARG A 245 -28.28 -16.95 4.97
CA ARG A 245 -27.72 -16.45 3.72
C ARG A 245 -26.38 -15.81 4.06
N ALA A 246 -25.42 -15.88 3.13
CA ALA A 246 -24.15 -15.19 3.25
C ALA A 246 -24.42 -13.71 3.62
N ARG A 247 -23.74 -13.24 4.65
CA ARG A 247 -23.86 -11.88 5.16
C ARG A 247 -23.18 -10.90 4.22
N PHE A 248 -22.05 -11.32 3.66
CA PHE A 248 -21.29 -10.58 2.66
C PHE A 248 -21.76 -10.85 1.23
N PRO A 249 -21.50 -9.92 0.29
CA PRO A 249 -21.55 -10.19 -1.14
C PRO A 249 -20.88 -11.51 -1.54
N GLU A 250 -21.47 -12.22 -2.50
CA GLU A 250 -21.00 -13.55 -2.92
C GLU A 250 -19.64 -13.50 -3.65
N THR A 251 -19.31 -12.36 -4.27
CA THR A 251 -18.09 -12.20 -5.05
C THR A 251 -17.21 -11.11 -4.46
N TRP A 252 -15.89 -11.29 -4.60
CA TRP A 252 -14.92 -10.27 -4.25
C TRP A 252 -15.20 -8.96 -4.98
N GLU A 253 -15.53 -8.99 -6.28
CA GLU A 253 -15.84 -7.78 -7.06
C GLU A 253 -16.89 -6.87 -6.41
N ALA A 254 -17.92 -7.46 -5.80
CA ALA A 254 -19.02 -6.74 -5.15
C ALA A 254 -18.70 -6.28 -3.72
N MET A 255 -17.61 -6.74 -3.11
CA MET A 255 -17.15 -6.28 -1.81
C MET A 255 -16.60 -4.85 -1.89
N PRO A 256 -16.78 -4.03 -0.83
CA PRO A 256 -16.23 -2.69 -0.81
C PRO A 256 -14.70 -2.71 -0.94
N PRO A 257 -14.09 -1.67 -1.51
CA PRO A 257 -12.63 -1.54 -1.62
C PRO A 257 -11.87 -1.75 -0.31
N ILE A 258 -12.41 -1.17 0.77
CA ILE A 258 -11.88 -1.26 2.13
C ILE A 258 -13.08 -1.41 3.06
N LEU A 259 -13.18 -2.56 3.72
CA LEU A 259 -14.19 -2.87 4.71
C LEU A 259 -13.64 -2.55 6.11
N GLN A 260 -14.38 -1.79 6.92
CA GLN A 260 -14.12 -1.63 8.33
C GLN A 260 -14.83 -2.74 9.10
N LEU A 261 -14.05 -3.71 9.61
CA LEU A 261 -14.55 -4.85 10.38
C LEU A 261 -14.87 -4.47 11.82
N GLU A 262 -14.06 -3.60 12.43
CA GLU A 262 -14.23 -3.16 13.82
C GLU A 262 -14.81 -1.75 13.88
N PRO A 263 -16.05 -1.56 14.38
CA PRO A 263 -16.67 -0.23 14.50
C PRO A 263 -15.86 0.74 15.38
N ALA A 264 -15.18 0.24 16.42
CA ALA A 264 -14.35 1.04 17.32
C ALA A 264 -12.89 1.21 16.85
N ALA A 265 -12.60 0.89 15.59
CA ALA A 265 -11.26 1.01 15.02
C ALA A 265 -10.77 2.46 15.08
N TYR A 266 -9.47 2.62 15.34
CA TYR A 266 -8.83 3.90 15.08
C TYR A 266 -8.79 4.16 13.57
N PRO A 267 -8.77 5.44 13.13
CA PRO A 267 -8.89 5.78 11.71
C PRO A 267 -7.97 4.98 10.78
N PHE A 268 -8.50 4.52 9.66
CA PHE A 268 -7.74 3.80 8.63
C PHE A 268 -6.43 4.51 8.22
N PRO A 269 -6.46 5.78 7.76
CA PRO A 269 -5.24 6.44 7.37
C PRO A 269 -4.37 6.78 8.59
N ALA A 270 -3.07 6.65 8.43
CA ALA A 270 -2.10 6.80 9.50
C ALA A 270 -0.89 7.65 9.10
N TYR A 271 -0.23 8.24 10.09
CA TYR A 271 0.97 9.04 9.86
C TYR A 271 2.15 8.23 9.33
N ARG A 272 2.20 6.94 9.69
CA ARG A 272 3.22 5.97 9.31
C ARG A 272 2.57 4.62 9.08
N THR A 273 3.22 3.77 8.31
CA THR A 273 2.79 2.40 8.08
C THR A 273 3.88 1.41 8.51
N VAL A 274 3.45 0.25 8.96
CA VAL A 274 4.27 -0.95 9.10
C VAL A 274 3.60 -2.07 8.33
N SER A 275 4.36 -2.85 7.56
CA SER A 275 3.89 -4.10 6.95
C SER A 275 4.71 -5.27 7.51
N ILE A 276 4.02 -6.23 8.09
CA ILE A 276 4.59 -7.48 8.59
C ILE A 276 4.40 -8.52 7.48
N LEU A 277 5.50 -8.96 6.87
CA LEU A 277 5.48 -9.74 5.64
C LEU A 277 6.49 -10.89 5.71
N SER A 278 6.27 -11.93 4.91
CA SER A 278 7.28 -12.94 4.64
C SER A 278 8.50 -12.32 3.96
N VAL A 279 9.70 -12.87 4.21
CA VAL A 279 10.96 -12.45 3.56
C VAL A 279 10.91 -12.55 2.04
N ASN A 280 10.02 -13.38 1.48
CA ASN A 280 9.81 -13.49 0.04
C ASN A 280 9.34 -12.17 -0.61
N TYR A 281 8.78 -11.24 0.18
CA TYR A 281 8.36 -9.92 -0.30
C TYR A 281 9.48 -8.88 -0.33
N LEU A 282 10.71 -9.22 0.09
CA LEU A 282 11.80 -8.24 0.20
C LEU A 282 12.05 -7.48 -1.10
N GLU A 283 12.07 -8.18 -2.24
CA GLU A 283 12.31 -7.58 -3.56
C GLU A 283 11.11 -6.72 -4.01
N VAL A 284 9.90 -7.22 -3.79
CA VAL A 284 8.65 -6.50 -4.06
C VAL A 284 8.60 -5.20 -3.26
N GLU A 285 8.89 -5.23 -1.97
CA GLU A 285 8.85 -4.04 -1.12
C GLU A 285 10.00 -3.07 -1.36
N HIS A 286 11.14 -3.56 -1.86
CA HIS A 286 12.18 -2.66 -2.35
C HIS A 286 11.68 -1.90 -3.60
N ALA A 287 10.99 -2.58 -4.51
CA ALA A 287 10.33 -1.93 -5.64
C ALA A 287 9.23 -0.94 -5.21
N VAL A 288 8.40 -1.30 -4.21
CA VAL A 288 7.40 -0.40 -3.61
C VAL A 288 8.05 0.89 -3.11
N ARG A 289 9.18 0.78 -2.39
CA ARG A 289 9.91 1.97 -1.93
C ARG A 289 10.41 2.85 -3.08
N VAL A 290 10.91 2.26 -4.17
CA VAL A 290 11.30 3.02 -5.38
C VAL A 290 10.11 3.75 -5.99
N ILE A 291 8.95 3.11 -6.08
CA ILE A 291 7.72 3.71 -6.60
C ILE A 291 7.25 4.84 -5.68
N CYS A 292 7.05 4.58 -4.39
CA CYS A 292 6.58 5.60 -3.43
C CYS A 292 7.54 6.78 -3.29
N GLY A 293 8.86 6.57 -3.41
CA GLY A 293 9.86 7.64 -3.42
C GLY A 293 9.79 8.53 -4.66
N SER A 294 9.23 8.02 -5.76
CA SER A 294 9.07 8.76 -7.01
C SER A 294 7.69 9.42 -7.16
N VAL A 295 6.70 9.05 -6.33
CA VAL A 295 5.38 9.66 -6.35
C VAL A 295 5.40 11.04 -5.68
N ARG A 296 4.69 12.01 -6.27
CA ARG A 296 4.44 13.33 -5.65
C ARG A 296 2.94 13.53 -5.40
N PRO A 297 2.45 13.28 -4.17
CA PRO A 297 1.05 13.55 -3.82
C PRO A 297 0.73 15.05 -3.84
N GLU A 298 -0.55 15.38 -3.72
CA GLU A 298 -1.00 16.78 -3.64
C GLU A 298 -0.41 17.47 -2.39
N ALA A 299 0.26 18.61 -2.59
CA ALA A 299 0.93 19.33 -1.51
C ALA A 299 -0.01 19.73 -0.37
N SER A 300 -1.28 20.04 -0.70
CA SER A 300 -2.32 20.34 0.28
C SER A 300 -2.62 19.15 1.21
N ALA A 301 -2.64 17.93 0.68
CA ALA A 301 -2.87 16.71 1.48
C ALA A 301 -1.70 16.46 2.43
N ILE A 302 -0.46 16.57 1.94
CA ILE A 302 0.76 16.41 2.75
C ILE A 302 0.80 17.43 3.89
N GLU A 303 0.49 18.69 3.59
CA GLU A 303 0.53 19.77 4.57
C GLU A 303 -0.52 19.62 5.67
N ILE A 304 -1.73 19.15 5.33
CA ILE A 304 -2.78 18.86 6.31
C ILE A 304 -2.36 17.74 7.26
N ILE A 305 -1.78 16.68 6.71
CA ILE A 305 -1.29 15.52 7.49
C ILE A 305 -0.15 15.95 8.41
N ARG A 306 0.84 16.69 7.89
CA ARG A 306 1.97 17.21 8.66
C ARG A 306 1.51 18.08 9.83
N LYS A 307 0.66 19.07 9.57
CA LYS A 307 0.08 19.93 10.62
C LYS A 307 -0.71 19.13 11.66
N SER A 308 -1.38 18.05 11.26
CA SER A 308 -2.09 17.20 12.21
C SER A 308 -1.13 16.43 13.10
N ALA A 309 -0.07 15.84 12.54
CA ALA A 309 0.95 15.13 13.30
C ALA A 309 1.66 16.07 14.31
N GLU A 310 1.97 17.29 13.91
CA GLU A 310 2.62 18.28 14.79
C GLU A 310 1.78 18.65 16.00
N ARG A 311 0.45 18.82 15.82
CA ARG A 311 -0.47 19.06 16.95
C ARG A 311 -0.52 17.89 17.93
N GLU A 312 -0.10 16.71 17.48
CA GLU A 312 -0.06 15.50 18.29
C GLU A 312 1.35 15.17 18.81
N GLY A 313 2.32 16.06 18.58
CA GLY A 313 3.70 15.90 19.03
C GLY A 313 4.51 14.91 18.20
N MET A 314 4.08 14.61 16.97
CA MET A 314 4.80 13.74 16.05
C MET A 314 5.52 14.55 14.97
N VAL A 315 6.80 14.24 14.77
CA VAL A 315 7.59 14.72 13.64
C VAL A 315 7.54 13.65 12.54
N LEU A 316 7.08 14.03 11.36
CA LEU A 316 7.04 13.13 10.21
C LEU A 316 8.31 13.32 9.37
N PRO A 317 8.87 12.22 8.82
CA PRO A 317 9.85 12.31 7.74
C PRO A 317 9.32 13.18 6.58
N GLU A 318 10.24 13.95 6.01
CA GLU A 318 9.98 14.81 4.85
C GLU A 318 9.59 13.94 3.65
N GLU A 319 10.41 12.94 3.34
CA GLU A 319 10.15 11.97 2.30
C GLU A 319 9.03 11.00 2.70
N LEU A 320 8.07 10.83 1.80
CA LEU A 320 6.90 9.97 2.03
C LEU A 320 7.30 8.51 2.25
N VAL A 321 8.28 8.04 1.48
CA VAL A 321 8.79 6.66 1.55
C VAL A 321 9.41 6.32 2.90
N ASP A 322 9.87 7.32 3.66
CA ASP A 322 10.45 7.12 5.00
C ASP A 322 9.39 7.00 6.10
N ARG A 323 8.11 7.18 5.74
CA ARG A 323 6.97 6.86 6.60
C ARG A 323 6.59 5.39 6.54
N LEU A 324 7.12 4.66 5.56
CA LEU A 324 6.93 3.22 5.40
C LEU A 324 7.95 2.46 6.23
N SER A 325 7.54 1.38 6.88
CA SER A 325 8.40 0.49 7.66
C SER A 325 7.99 -0.95 7.42
N TYR A 326 8.95 -1.87 7.54
CA TYR A 326 8.74 -3.27 7.21
C TYR A 326 9.32 -4.16 8.29
N ILE A 327 8.63 -5.27 8.55
CA ILE A 327 9.11 -6.38 9.38
C ILE A 327 9.07 -7.61 8.48
N PHE A 328 10.23 -8.13 8.09
CA PHE A 328 10.33 -9.32 7.27
C PHE A 328 10.57 -10.55 8.14
N GLN A 329 9.75 -11.58 7.94
CA GLN A 329 9.80 -12.82 8.69
C GLN A 329 10.34 -13.94 7.80
N GLY A 330 11.41 -14.59 8.25
CA GLY A 330 11.92 -15.80 7.61
C GLY A 330 11.05 -17.02 7.97
N PRO A 331 11.27 -18.16 7.29
CA PRO A 331 10.70 -19.43 7.74
C PRO A 331 11.16 -19.72 9.17
N LEU A 332 10.24 -20.25 9.99
CA LEU A 332 10.54 -20.79 11.32
C LEU A 332 11.36 -22.08 11.21
#